data_AF-L7MTK3-F1
#
_entry.id   AF-L7MTK3-F1
#
_cell.length_a   1.000
_cell.length_b   1.000
_cell.length_c   1.000
_cell.angle_alpha   90.00
_cell.angle_beta   90.00
_cell.angle_gamma   90.00
#
_symmetry.space_group_name_H-M   'P 1'
#
loop_
_entity.id
_entity.type
_entity.pdbx_description
1 polymer ?
#
loop_
_entity_poly.entity_id
_entity_poly.type
_entity_poly.pdbx_seq_one_letter_code
_entity_poly.pdbx_strand_id
1 'polypeptide(L)'
;GPHMMVSDLKFAPSFQSFVDSSFFHELSRLKLDIFKLDSDEKALYTQLDLNQFTSNVLAISLRDDSFQKPDNDEHNIILKGYLLNFNTIELFKNCNKIQFIKEKGQELLQRGLENDLNEIISFYMISFADLKKYKFYYWICMPSFQSDGATYQIISSKVIASDSDISVSFIKQNVIIACVISGVIQKATPDNLKVCEKVVFKDFSHLKDIPSAVTKNILTVWSKLSPRETYTICFLRSDESSFEAEIIINNGNNPSLKVSGWEKNGLGKLAPKSIDLSSLMDP
;
A
#
# COMPACT_ATOMS: atom_id res chain seq x y z
N GLY A 1 -7.99 -10.04 38.22
CA GLY A 1 -7.20 -10.57 37.08
C GLY A 1 -6.72 -9.40 36.26
N PRO A 2 -5.59 -9.48 35.55
CA PRO A 2 -5.11 -8.34 34.76
C PRO A 2 -6.19 -8.01 33.73
N HIS A 3 -6.71 -6.78 33.80
CA HIS A 3 -7.71 -6.30 32.85
C HIS A 3 -7.07 -6.30 31.45
N MET A 4 -7.56 -7.15 30.54
CA MET A 4 -7.29 -7.03 29.11
C MET A 4 -7.75 -5.63 28.69
N MET A 5 -6.81 -4.73 28.40
CA MET A 5 -7.11 -3.38 27.93
C MET A 5 -7.44 -3.47 26.45
N VAL A 6 -8.71 -3.78 26.15
CA VAL A 6 -9.23 -3.69 24.78
C VAL A 6 -9.15 -2.25 24.34
N SER A 7 -8.47 -1.99 23.23
CA SER A 7 -8.31 -0.63 22.68
C SER A 7 -8.53 -0.62 21.18
N ASP A 8 -9.05 0.50 20.67
CA ASP A 8 -9.26 0.66 19.23
C ASP A 8 -7.92 0.66 18.49
N LEU A 9 -7.81 -0.18 17.46
CA LEU A 9 -6.65 -0.25 16.58
C LEU A 9 -6.61 1.00 15.69
N LYS A 10 -5.55 1.79 15.83
CA LYS A 10 -5.26 2.94 14.98
C LYS A 10 -4.41 2.51 13.79
N PHE A 11 -4.42 3.31 12.73
CA PHE A 11 -3.65 3.04 11.53
C PHE A 11 -2.84 4.25 11.09
N ALA A 12 -1.59 4.02 10.73
CA ALA A 12 -0.72 5.01 10.09
C ALA A 12 -1.03 5.09 8.58
N PRO A 13 -0.68 6.20 7.90
CA PRO A 13 -0.59 6.20 6.44
C PRO A 13 0.28 5.06 5.94
N SER A 14 -0.07 4.49 4.78
CA SER A 14 0.64 3.32 4.25
C SER A 14 1.97 3.66 3.56
N PHE A 15 2.14 4.90 3.11
CA PHE A 15 3.32 5.33 2.37
C PHE A 15 3.45 6.86 2.40
N GLN A 16 4.64 7.33 2.05
CA GLN A 16 4.91 8.70 1.62
C GLN A 16 5.63 8.64 0.27
N SER A 17 5.19 9.44 -0.71
CA SER A 17 5.79 9.43 -2.04
C SER A 17 6.84 10.52 -2.25
N PHE A 18 7.89 10.16 -2.95
CA PHE A 18 8.90 11.04 -3.53
C PHE A 18 8.90 10.82 -5.04
N VAL A 19 8.61 11.87 -5.81
CA VAL A 19 8.60 11.81 -7.27
C VAL A 19 9.69 12.74 -7.78
N ASP A 20 10.74 12.15 -8.35
CA ASP A 20 11.91 12.88 -8.83
C ASP A 20 11.60 13.62 -10.14
N SER A 21 12.37 14.66 -10.46
CA SER A 21 12.27 15.36 -11.74
C SER A 21 12.39 14.40 -12.93
N SER A 22 13.30 13.42 -12.86
CA SER A 22 13.55 12.41 -13.90
C SER A 22 12.28 11.63 -14.29
N PHE A 23 11.39 11.36 -13.33
CA PHE A 23 10.09 10.72 -13.60
C PHE A 23 9.25 11.56 -14.57
N PHE A 24 9.23 12.89 -14.40
CA PHE A 24 8.44 13.79 -15.24
C PHE A 24 9.09 14.03 -16.61
N HIS A 25 10.42 14.04 -16.69
CA HIS A 25 11.13 14.02 -17.97
C HIS A 25 10.76 12.76 -18.76
N GLU A 26 10.82 11.60 -18.14
CA GLU A 26 10.48 10.34 -18.78
C GLU A 26 9.00 10.25 -19.14
N LEU A 27 8.09 10.69 -18.26
CA LEU A 27 6.66 10.80 -18.58
C LEU A 27 6.41 11.70 -19.80
N SER A 28 7.16 12.80 -19.94
CA SER A 28 7.04 13.71 -21.09
C SER A 28 7.47 13.03 -22.38
N ARG A 29 8.64 12.36 -22.37
CA ARG A 29 9.15 11.59 -23.50
C ARG A 29 8.17 10.49 -23.90
N LEU A 30 7.72 9.68 -22.95
CA LEU A 30 6.74 8.61 -23.18
C LEU A 30 5.41 9.16 -23.71
N LYS A 31 4.93 10.30 -23.20
CA LYS A 31 3.70 10.93 -23.68
C LYS A 31 3.82 11.42 -25.12
N LEU A 32 4.96 11.97 -25.53
CA LEU A 32 5.18 12.45 -26.89
C LEU A 32 5.37 11.30 -27.89
N ASP A 33 6.20 10.33 -27.52
CA ASP A 33 6.70 9.34 -28.47
C ASP A 33 5.86 8.06 -28.50
N ILE A 34 5.33 7.65 -27.34
CA ILE A 34 4.74 6.32 -27.13
C ILE A 34 3.24 6.41 -26.83
N PHE A 35 2.84 7.02 -25.71
CA PHE A 35 1.45 7.05 -25.25
C PHE A 35 0.59 7.94 -26.16
N LYS A 36 1.09 9.12 -26.56
CA LYS A 36 0.36 10.08 -27.39
C LYS A 36 -1.00 10.45 -26.76
N LEU A 37 -2.09 9.96 -27.34
CA LEU A 37 -3.46 10.19 -26.86
C LEU A 37 -4.01 9.03 -26.03
N ASP A 38 -3.26 7.94 -25.91
CA ASP A 38 -3.59 6.79 -25.08
C ASP A 38 -3.78 7.22 -23.61
N SER A 39 -4.97 6.92 -23.10
CA SER A 39 -5.39 7.24 -21.74
C SER A 39 -5.53 6.00 -20.85
N ASP A 40 -5.06 4.84 -21.31
CA ASP A 40 -5.04 3.62 -20.52
C ASP A 40 -3.97 3.67 -19.43
N GLU A 41 -4.17 2.90 -18.36
CA GLU A 41 -3.22 2.81 -17.26
C GLU A 41 -1.88 2.24 -17.71
N LYS A 42 -0.79 2.88 -17.29
CA LYS A 42 0.59 2.45 -17.56
C LYS A 42 1.20 1.88 -16.29
N ALA A 43 1.86 0.73 -16.39
CA ALA A 43 2.47 0.12 -15.23
C ALA A 43 3.61 1.01 -14.70
N LEU A 44 3.70 1.09 -13.37
CA LEU A 44 4.81 1.67 -12.64
C LEU A 44 5.42 0.61 -11.70
N TYR A 45 6.69 0.77 -11.39
CA TYR A 45 7.42 -0.10 -10.47
C TYR A 45 8.26 0.75 -9.53
N THR A 46 8.29 0.36 -8.26
CA THR A 46 9.23 0.92 -7.26
C THR A 46 9.81 -0.24 -6.47
N GLN A 47 11.12 -0.21 -6.27
CA GLN A 47 11.75 -1.05 -5.27
C GLN A 47 11.41 -0.51 -3.88
N LEU A 48 11.01 -1.38 -2.96
CA LEU A 48 10.77 -1.02 -1.57
C LEU A 48 12.07 -1.21 -0.78
N ASP A 49 12.55 -0.14 -0.17
CA ASP A 49 13.55 -0.21 0.90
C ASP A 49 12.83 -0.17 2.25
N LEU A 50 12.69 -1.32 2.88
CA LEU A 50 12.05 -1.46 4.19
C LEU A 50 12.93 -0.96 5.35
N ASN A 51 14.08 -0.34 5.07
CA ASN A 51 14.84 0.44 6.03
C ASN A 51 14.66 1.96 5.82
N GLN A 52 14.08 2.38 4.69
CA GLN A 52 13.90 3.79 4.35
C GLN A 52 12.49 4.28 4.73
N PHE A 53 12.39 4.82 5.94
CA PHE A 53 11.17 5.40 6.47
C PHE A 53 11.31 6.91 6.59
N THR A 54 10.29 7.65 6.14
CA THR A 54 10.17 9.09 6.39
C THR A 54 9.05 9.33 7.40
N SER A 55 9.37 9.98 8.52
CA SER A 55 8.39 10.25 9.58
C SER A 55 7.63 8.99 10.05
N ASN A 56 8.33 7.86 10.18
CA ASN A 56 7.78 6.55 10.56
C ASN A 56 6.82 5.90 9.55
N VAL A 57 6.85 6.33 8.29
CA VAL A 57 6.05 5.74 7.20
C VAL A 57 6.97 5.32 6.06
N LEU A 58 6.68 4.19 5.41
CA LEU A 58 7.42 3.69 4.26
C LEU A 58 7.54 4.76 3.15
N ALA A 59 8.75 5.02 2.67
CA ALA A 59 8.97 5.87 1.51
C ALA A 59 8.85 5.06 0.21
N ILE A 60 8.13 5.58 -0.78
CA ILE A 60 8.21 5.09 -2.17
C ILE A 60 8.81 6.19 -3.05
N SER A 61 9.70 5.80 -3.95
CA SER A 61 10.42 6.73 -4.82
C SER A 61 10.13 6.41 -6.28
N LEU A 62 9.66 7.39 -7.04
CA LEU A 62 9.38 7.27 -8.47
C LEU A 62 10.37 8.14 -9.25
N ARG A 63 11.06 7.53 -10.21
CA ARG A 63 12.09 8.11 -11.08
C ARG A 63 11.84 7.69 -12.54
N ASP A 64 12.76 8.02 -13.44
CA ASP A 64 12.72 7.58 -14.84
C ASP A 64 12.65 6.04 -15.00
N ASP A 65 13.40 5.29 -14.18
CA ASP A 65 13.40 3.82 -14.17
C ASP A 65 12.03 3.18 -13.82
N SER A 66 11.12 3.94 -13.22
CA SER A 66 9.86 3.41 -12.68
C SER A 66 8.85 3.00 -13.75
N PHE A 67 9.05 3.39 -15.01
CA PHE A 67 8.21 2.97 -16.14
C PHE A 67 8.60 1.61 -16.73
N GLN A 68 9.73 1.05 -16.30
CA GLN A 68 10.24 -0.21 -16.81
C GLN A 68 10.09 -1.28 -15.73
N LYS A 69 9.67 -2.48 -16.14
CA LYS A 69 9.68 -3.61 -15.22
C LYS A 69 11.15 -3.89 -14.89
N PRO A 70 11.57 -3.83 -13.62
CA PRO A 70 12.95 -4.15 -13.26
C PRO A 70 13.23 -5.61 -13.66
N ASP A 71 14.47 -5.87 -14.06
CA ASP A 71 14.95 -7.24 -14.23
C ASP A 71 14.74 -8.01 -12.91
N ASN A 72 14.43 -9.31 -13.01
CA ASN A 72 14.18 -10.14 -11.83
C ASN A 72 15.42 -10.11 -10.93
N ASP A 73 15.36 -9.31 -9.86
CA ASP A 73 16.34 -9.33 -8.80
C ASP A 73 15.77 -10.15 -7.64
N GLU A 74 16.38 -11.31 -7.39
CA GLU A 74 16.05 -12.22 -6.30
C GLU A 74 16.37 -11.64 -4.91
N HIS A 75 16.72 -10.36 -4.79
CA HIS A 75 17.02 -9.72 -3.51
C HIS A 75 16.13 -8.53 -3.17
N ASN A 76 15.25 -8.10 -4.09
CA ASN A 76 14.51 -6.85 -3.94
C ASN A 76 13.00 -7.06 -3.97
N ILE A 77 12.29 -6.34 -3.09
CA ILE A 77 10.82 -6.31 -3.09
C ILE A 77 10.38 -5.22 -4.08
N ILE A 78 9.81 -5.65 -5.20
CA ILE A 78 9.27 -4.73 -6.21
C ILE A 78 7.78 -4.56 -5.99
N LEU A 79 7.36 -3.33 -5.68
CA LEU A 79 5.97 -2.96 -5.64
C LEU A 79 5.52 -2.46 -7.01
N LYS A 80 4.51 -3.12 -7.57
CA LYS A 80 3.86 -2.69 -8.80
C LYS A 80 2.79 -1.64 -8.50
N GLY A 81 2.69 -0.66 -9.38
CA GLY A 81 1.64 0.36 -9.38
C GLY A 81 1.23 0.74 -10.79
N TYR A 82 0.42 1.78 -10.90
CA TYR A 82 -0.16 2.19 -12.17
C TYR A 82 -0.30 3.71 -12.28
N LEU A 83 -0.10 4.25 -13.49
CA LEU A 83 -0.28 5.65 -13.85
C LEU A 83 -1.48 5.80 -14.78
N LEU A 84 -2.46 6.61 -14.39
CA LEU A 84 -3.52 7.11 -15.25
C LEU A 84 -3.25 8.58 -15.59
N ASN A 85 -2.73 8.83 -16.80
CA ASN A 85 -2.43 10.18 -17.26
C ASN A 85 -3.56 10.75 -18.13
N PHE A 86 -4.08 11.90 -17.74
CA PHE A 86 -5.13 12.61 -18.45
C PHE A 86 -4.55 13.50 -19.55
N ASN A 87 -5.25 13.58 -20.67
CA ASN A 87 -4.85 14.42 -21.81
C ASN A 87 -5.14 15.92 -21.59
N THR A 88 -6.16 16.25 -20.80
CA THR A 88 -6.53 17.63 -20.47
C THR A 88 -6.65 17.84 -18.97
N ILE A 89 -6.44 19.10 -18.53
CA ILE A 89 -6.57 19.46 -17.12
C ILE A 89 -8.02 19.36 -16.64
N GLU A 90 -8.99 19.59 -17.52
CA GLU A 90 -10.41 19.48 -17.22
C GLU A 90 -10.78 18.04 -16.86
N LEU A 91 -10.29 17.05 -17.63
CA LEU A 91 -10.51 15.64 -17.33
C LEU A 91 -9.86 15.25 -15.99
N PHE A 92 -8.63 15.70 -15.74
CA PHE A 92 -7.97 15.48 -14.45
C PHE A 92 -8.75 16.06 -13.28
N LYS A 93 -9.25 17.30 -13.40
CA LYS A 93 -10.06 17.96 -12.35
C LYS A 93 -11.40 17.25 -12.13
N ASN A 94 -12.08 16.86 -13.22
CA ASN A 94 -13.42 16.26 -13.18
C ASN A 94 -13.41 14.76 -12.86
N CYS A 95 -12.25 14.09 -12.89
CA CYS A 95 -12.14 12.69 -12.50
C CYS A 95 -12.70 12.46 -11.08
N ASN A 96 -13.64 11.53 -10.94
CA ASN A 96 -14.22 11.17 -9.65
C ASN A 96 -13.21 10.35 -8.82
N LYS A 97 -12.45 11.04 -7.96
CA LYS A 97 -11.36 10.44 -7.16
C LYS A 97 -11.84 9.42 -6.13
N ILE A 98 -13.09 9.56 -5.67
CA ILE A 98 -13.72 8.63 -4.72
C ILE A 98 -14.08 7.34 -5.45
N GLN A 99 -14.68 7.45 -6.63
CA GLN A 99 -15.03 6.28 -7.43
C GLN A 99 -13.78 5.55 -7.92
N PHE A 100 -12.77 6.27 -8.41
CA PHE A 100 -11.50 5.70 -8.86
C PHE A 100 -10.84 4.83 -7.78
N ILE A 101 -10.65 5.37 -6.57
CA ILE A 101 -9.99 4.58 -5.52
C ILE A 101 -10.86 3.42 -5.04
N LYS A 102 -12.20 3.56 -5.09
CA LYS A 102 -13.13 2.48 -4.75
C LYS A 102 -13.02 1.31 -5.71
N GLU A 103 -12.96 1.58 -7.01
CA GLU A 103 -12.77 0.56 -8.05
C GLU A 103 -11.44 -0.16 -7.84
N LYS A 104 -10.35 0.57 -7.60
CA LYS A 104 -9.03 -0.04 -7.30
C LYS A 104 -9.03 -0.88 -6.02
N GLY A 105 -9.72 -0.43 -4.98
CA GLY A 105 -9.90 -1.24 -3.77
C GLY A 105 -10.71 -2.52 -4.01
N GLN A 106 -11.72 -2.49 -4.87
CA GLN A 106 -12.50 -3.68 -5.24
C GLN A 106 -11.67 -4.66 -6.07
N GLU A 107 -10.87 -4.17 -7.03
CA GLU A 107 -9.94 -5.00 -7.80
C GLU A 107 -8.94 -5.72 -6.88
N LEU A 108 -8.32 -4.99 -5.94
CA LEU A 108 -7.36 -5.55 -4.99
C LEU A 108 -8.00 -6.54 -4.02
N LEU A 109 -9.23 -6.27 -3.55
CA LEU A 109 -10.00 -7.22 -2.75
C LEU A 109 -10.21 -8.53 -3.52
N GLN A 110 -10.61 -8.46 -4.79
CA GLN A 110 -10.85 -9.67 -5.59
C GLN A 110 -9.57 -10.49 -5.75
N ARG A 111 -8.43 -9.85 -6.08
CA ARG A 111 -7.13 -10.53 -6.18
C ARG A 111 -6.73 -11.22 -4.87
N GLY A 112 -6.97 -10.59 -3.72
CA GLY A 112 -6.70 -11.22 -2.42
C GLY A 112 -7.58 -12.43 -2.12
N LEU A 113 -8.84 -12.41 -2.58
CA LEU A 113 -9.76 -13.53 -2.41
C LEU A 113 -9.46 -14.71 -3.36
N GLU A 114 -8.88 -14.44 -4.53
CA GLU A 114 -8.60 -15.44 -5.56
C GLU A 114 -7.16 -15.99 -5.51
N ASN A 115 -6.17 -15.16 -5.16
CA ASN A 115 -4.75 -15.44 -5.40
C ASN A 115 -3.92 -15.50 -4.11
N ASP A 116 -3.45 -14.35 -3.61
CA ASP A 116 -2.53 -14.25 -2.48
C ASP A 116 -2.60 -12.84 -1.86
N LEU A 117 -2.37 -12.72 -0.55
CA LEU A 117 -2.36 -11.41 0.12
C LEU A 117 -1.31 -10.44 -0.42
N ASN A 118 -0.23 -10.89 -1.06
CA ASN A 118 0.74 -9.98 -1.68
C ASN A 118 0.15 -9.20 -2.87
N GLU A 119 -0.99 -9.62 -3.42
CA GLU A 119 -1.66 -8.93 -4.54
C GLU A 119 -2.65 -7.84 -4.09
N ILE A 120 -2.81 -7.62 -2.79
CA ILE A 120 -3.74 -6.62 -2.22
C ILE A 120 -3.07 -5.26 -1.99
N ILE A 121 -1.80 -5.15 -2.35
CA ILE A 121 -0.97 -3.96 -2.19
C ILE A 121 -0.54 -3.48 -3.57
N SER A 122 -0.97 -2.27 -3.93
CA SER A 122 -0.56 -1.57 -5.13
C SER A 122 -0.70 -0.08 -4.89
N PHE A 123 0.09 0.72 -5.60
CA PHE A 123 -0.10 2.17 -5.64
C PHE A 123 -0.64 2.60 -7.01
N TYR A 124 -1.32 3.74 -7.05
CA TYR A 124 -1.90 4.30 -8.25
C TYR A 124 -1.62 5.80 -8.28
N MET A 125 -1.18 6.30 -9.42
CA MET A 125 -0.98 7.72 -9.69
C MET A 125 -1.99 8.15 -10.73
N ILE A 126 -2.67 9.27 -10.47
CA ILE A 126 -3.33 10.05 -11.52
C ILE A 126 -2.48 11.26 -11.85
N SER A 127 -2.42 11.65 -13.13
CA SER A 127 -1.62 12.81 -13.53
C SER A 127 -2.22 13.62 -14.68
N PHE A 128 -1.81 14.88 -14.78
CA PHE A 128 -1.90 15.67 -15.99
C PHE A 128 -0.56 16.40 -16.20
N ALA A 129 0.00 16.24 -17.39
CA ALA A 129 1.24 16.87 -17.81
C ALA A 129 0.96 17.98 -18.83
N ASP A 130 1.19 19.25 -18.44
CA ASP A 130 1.21 20.41 -19.34
C ASP A 130 2.61 20.52 -19.95
N LEU A 131 2.84 19.80 -21.05
CA LEU A 131 4.13 19.75 -21.74
C LEU A 131 4.52 21.09 -22.38
N LYS A 132 3.60 22.05 -22.50
CA LYS A 132 3.92 23.39 -23.01
C LYS A 132 4.50 24.29 -21.93
N LYS A 133 4.06 24.11 -20.68
CA LYS A 133 4.51 24.91 -19.54
C LYS A 133 5.45 24.16 -18.60
N TYR A 134 5.73 22.89 -18.89
CA TYR A 134 6.44 21.96 -18.02
C TYR A 134 5.87 21.92 -16.59
N LYS A 135 4.54 21.98 -16.48
CA LYS A 135 3.81 21.88 -15.20
C LYS A 135 3.13 20.53 -15.11
N PHE A 136 3.37 19.84 -14.01
CA PHE A 136 2.82 18.50 -13.78
C PHE A 136 1.95 18.53 -12.55
N TYR A 137 0.75 17.97 -12.67
CA TYR A 137 -0.21 17.81 -11.59
C TYR A 137 -0.40 16.32 -11.37
N TYR A 138 -0.27 15.85 -10.14
CA TYR A 138 -0.37 14.43 -9.86
C TYR A 138 -0.91 14.16 -8.46
N TRP A 139 -1.46 12.98 -8.27
CA TRP A 139 -1.89 12.51 -6.96
C TRP A 139 -1.70 11.01 -6.88
N ILE A 140 -1.10 10.53 -5.79
CA ILE A 140 -0.85 9.11 -5.57
C ILE A 140 -1.77 8.61 -4.46
N CYS A 141 -2.26 7.38 -4.61
CA CYS A 141 -2.92 6.64 -3.56
C CYS A 141 -2.40 5.20 -3.46
N MET A 142 -2.56 4.62 -2.27
CA MET A 142 -2.42 3.19 -2.02
C MET A 142 -3.73 2.74 -1.37
N PRO A 143 -4.64 2.07 -2.12
CA PRO A 143 -5.97 1.77 -1.63
C PRO A 143 -5.93 0.95 -0.35
N SER A 144 -6.54 1.48 0.70
CA SER A 144 -6.81 0.81 1.97
C SER A 144 -8.31 0.60 2.09
N PHE A 145 -8.74 -0.65 2.07
CA PHE A 145 -10.15 -1.04 2.01
C PHE A 145 -10.59 -1.84 3.24
N GLN A 146 -11.86 -1.66 3.59
CA GLN A 146 -12.53 -2.38 4.67
C GLN A 146 -14.02 -2.47 4.40
N SER A 147 -14.70 -3.45 5.02
CA SER A 147 -16.16 -3.44 5.09
C SER A 147 -16.62 -2.10 5.68
N ASP A 148 -17.65 -1.49 5.10
CA ASP A 148 -18.12 -0.20 5.57
C ASP A 148 -18.71 -0.31 6.98
N GLY A 149 -18.32 0.62 7.84
CA GLY A 149 -18.61 0.57 9.27
C GLY A 149 -17.75 -0.39 10.10
N ALA A 150 -16.83 -1.16 9.51
CA ALA A 150 -15.95 -2.04 10.28
C ALA A 150 -15.03 -1.26 11.23
N THR A 151 -14.90 -1.76 12.46
CA THR A 151 -13.92 -1.29 13.45
C THR A 151 -13.05 -2.43 13.91
N TYR A 152 -11.87 -2.09 14.45
CA TYR A 152 -10.83 -3.04 14.80
C TYR A 152 -10.37 -2.74 16.22
N GLN A 153 -10.24 -3.77 17.05
CA GLN A 153 -9.80 -3.65 18.43
C GLN A 153 -8.64 -4.59 18.70
N ILE A 154 -7.58 -4.09 19.34
CA ILE A 154 -6.49 -4.91 19.86
C ILE A 154 -6.93 -5.44 21.23
N ILE A 155 -6.90 -6.77 21.39
CA ILE A 155 -7.15 -7.43 22.68
C ILE A 155 -5.87 -7.81 23.39
N SER A 156 -4.81 -8.13 22.65
CA SER A 156 -3.48 -8.39 23.18
C SER A 156 -2.41 -7.91 22.19
N SER A 157 -1.29 -7.43 22.71
CA SER A 157 -0.10 -7.08 21.95
C SER A 157 1.13 -7.59 22.68
N LYS A 158 2.12 -8.11 21.95
CA LYS A 158 3.43 -8.47 22.48
C LYS A 158 4.53 -8.03 21.53
N VAL A 159 5.63 -7.56 22.09
CA VAL A 159 6.84 -7.23 21.32
C VAL A 159 7.40 -8.50 20.68
N ILE A 160 7.83 -8.40 19.43
CA ILE A 160 8.58 -9.45 18.74
C ILE A 160 10.05 -9.05 18.75
N ALA A 161 10.91 -9.89 19.31
CA ALA A 161 12.35 -9.65 19.30
C ALA A 161 12.91 -9.75 17.87
N SER A 162 13.87 -8.89 17.54
CA SER A 162 14.52 -8.84 16.22
C SER A 162 15.27 -10.13 15.87
N ASP A 163 15.74 -10.87 16.88
CA ASP A 163 16.42 -12.16 16.75
C ASP A 163 15.49 -13.38 16.78
N SER A 164 14.17 -13.18 16.89
CA SER A 164 13.22 -14.28 16.87
C SER A 164 13.21 -15.02 15.52
N ASP A 165 12.94 -16.33 15.56
CA ASP A 165 12.95 -17.18 14.36
C ASP A 165 12.05 -16.62 13.24
N ILE A 166 10.89 -16.06 13.58
CA ILE A 166 9.96 -15.48 12.61
C ILE A 166 10.51 -14.21 11.96
N SER A 167 11.19 -13.35 12.72
CA SER A 167 11.85 -12.15 12.20
C SER A 167 12.97 -12.55 11.23
N VAL A 168 13.88 -13.43 11.67
CA VAL A 168 15.05 -13.82 10.88
C VAL A 168 14.66 -14.57 9.61
N SER A 169 13.68 -15.47 9.69
CA SER A 169 13.24 -16.28 8.54
C SER A 169 12.41 -15.50 7.53
N PHE A 170 11.60 -14.53 7.96
CA PHE A 170 10.74 -13.78 7.06
C PHE A 170 11.41 -12.55 6.43
N ILE A 171 12.26 -11.85 7.18
CA ILE A 171 12.97 -10.67 6.67
C ILE A 171 13.75 -11.00 5.39
N LYS A 172 14.33 -12.21 5.31
CA LYS A 172 15.08 -12.72 4.15
C LYS A 172 14.23 -13.05 2.91
N GLN A 173 12.90 -13.13 3.03
CA GLN A 173 12.04 -13.46 1.90
C GLN A 173 11.63 -12.21 1.13
N ASN A 174 11.58 -12.25 -0.21
CA ASN A 174 11.16 -11.10 -1.02
C ASN A 174 9.64 -11.01 -1.18
N VAL A 175 8.91 -11.23 -0.10
CA VAL A 175 7.46 -11.06 -0.01
C VAL A 175 7.14 -10.11 1.14
N ILE A 176 6.00 -9.43 1.03
CA ILE A 176 5.54 -8.46 2.03
C ILE A 176 4.67 -9.16 3.06
N ILE A 177 3.87 -10.15 2.64
CA ILE A 177 2.93 -10.87 3.47
C ILE A 177 3.12 -12.39 3.34
N ALA A 178 3.02 -13.09 4.46
CA ALA A 178 2.94 -14.55 4.53
C ALA A 178 1.99 -14.97 5.66
N CYS A 179 1.80 -16.27 5.86
CA CYS A 179 1.08 -16.81 7.00
C CYS A 179 1.86 -17.94 7.65
N VAL A 180 1.53 -18.25 8.91
CA VAL A 180 2.12 -19.37 9.65
C VAL A 180 1.11 -20.50 9.77
N ILE A 181 1.51 -21.71 9.37
CA ILE A 181 0.72 -22.94 9.53
C ILE A 181 1.62 -23.96 10.23
N SER A 182 1.21 -24.41 11.42
CA SER A 182 1.98 -25.38 12.23
C SER A 182 3.41 -24.92 12.49
N GLY A 183 3.57 -23.63 12.81
CA GLY A 183 4.88 -23.00 13.04
C GLY A 183 5.72 -22.71 11.79
N VAL A 184 5.26 -23.06 10.58
CA VAL A 184 6.02 -22.87 9.33
C VAL A 184 5.46 -21.69 8.53
N ILE A 185 6.35 -20.82 8.04
CA ILE A 185 6.00 -19.71 7.15
C ILE A 185 5.65 -20.23 5.76
N GLN A 186 4.47 -19.87 5.27
CA GLN A 186 3.95 -20.23 3.96
C GLN A 186 3.33 -19.03 3.25
N LYS A 187 3.09 -19.15 1.94
CA LYS A 187 2.37 -18.14 1.17
C LYS A 187 0.98 -17.91 1.74
N ALA A 188 0.52 -16.66 1.71
CA ALA A 188 -0.78 -16.26 2.24
C ALA A 188 -1.87 -16.41 1.17
N THR A 189 -2.01 -17.62 0.62
CA THR A 189 -3.06 -17.96 -0.36
C THR A 189 -4.41 -18.18 0.33
N PRO A 190 -5.55 -18.11 -0.40
CA PRO A 190 -6.86 -18.34 0.18
C PRO A 190 -7.01 -19.64 0.98
N ASP A 191 -6.44 -20.75 0.50
CA ASP A 191 -6.52 -22.03 1.19
C ASP A 191 -5.66 -22.05 2.46
N ASN A 192 -4.47 -21.46 2.40
CA ASN A 192 -3.60 -21.34 3.57
C ASN A 192 -4.22 -20.43 4.63
N LEU A 193 -4.87 -19.33 4.24
CA LEU A 193 -5.54 -18.40 5.15
C LEU A 193 -6.71 -19.03 5.91
N LYS A 194 -7.40 -20.02 5.32
CA LYS A 194 -8.47 -20.76 6.00
C LYS A 194 -7.96 -21.47 7.25
N VAL A 195 -6.73 -21.95 7.23
CA VAL A 195 -6.16 -22.83 8.28
C VAL A 195 -5.01 -22.21 9.06
N CYS A 196 -4.43 -21.09 8.61
CA CYS A 196 -3.27 -20.49 9.26
C CYS A 196 -3.57 -20.02 10.68
N GLU A 197 -2.54 -19.99 11.51
CA GLU A 197 -2.58 -19.53 12.90
C GLU A 197 -2.52 -18.00 12.97
N LYS A 198 -1.65 -17.42 12.14
CA LYS A 198 -1.39 -15.98 12.09
C LYS A 198 -0.89 -15.55 10.72
N VAL A 199 -1.06 -14.26 10.41
CA VAL A 199 -0.43 -13.60 9.26
C VAL A 199 0.85 -12.89 9.70
N VAL A 200 1.85 -12.86 8.83
CA VAL A 200 3.11 -12.14 9.02
C VAL A 200 3.20 -11.06 7.95
N PHE A 201 3.47 -9.82 8.37
CA PHE A 201 3.45 -8.66 7.50
C PHE A 201 4.68 -7.79 7.75
N LYS A 202 5.42 -7.45 6.69
CA LYS A 202 6.46 -6.40 6.74
C LYS A 202 5.78 -5.04 6.77
N ASP A 203 5.59 -4.50 7.97
CA ASP A 203 4.73 -3.35 8.22
C ASP A 203 5.31 -2.06 7.63
N PHE A 204 4.45 -1.24 7.03
CA PHE A 204 4.83 0.03 6.41
C PHE A 204 4.76 1.22 7.38
N SER A 205 4.72 0.93 8.68
CA SER A 205 4.71 1.89 9.77
C SER A 205 5.77 1.53 10.81
N HIS A 206 6.47 2.54 11.34
CA HIS A 206 7.31 2.42 12.54
C HIS A 206 6.67 3.11 13.76
N LEU A 207 5.40 3.53 13.66
CA LEU A 207 4.68 4.07 14.82
C LEU A 207 4.41 2.93 15.81
N LYS A 208 4.83 3.11 17.06
CA LYS A 208 4.66 2.13 18.14
C LYS A 208 3.19 1.70 18.26
N ASP A 209 2.95 0.38 18.20
CA ASP A 209 1.62 -0.26 18.29
C ASP A 209 0.58 0.23 17.26
N ILE A 210 1.01 0.93 16.21
CA ILE A 210 0.14 1.50 15.17
C ILE A 210 0.65 0.99 13.82
N PRO A 211 0.00 -0.04 13.24
CA PRO A 211 0.40 -0.56 11.94
C PRO A 211 -0.08 0.34 10.80
N SER A 212 0.45 0.10 9.62
CA SER A 212 0.03 0.80 8.39
C SER A 212 -1.42 0.46 8.00
N ALA A 213 -2.10 1.40 7.33
CA ALA A 213 -3.49 1.22 6.92
C ALA A 213 -3.72 0.08 5.91
N VAL A 214 -2.68 -0.45 5.25
CA VAL A 214 -2.76 -1.68 4.43
C VAL A 214 -3.22 -2.88 5.27
N THR A 215 -2.99 -2.88 6.57
CA THR A 215 -3.50 -3.89 7.51
C THR A 215 -5.01 -4.13 7.37
N LYS A 216 -5.78 -3.09 7.01
CA LYS A 216 -7.21 -3.22 6.75
C LYS A 216 -7.52 -4.14 5.58
N ASN A 217 -6.68 -4.12 4.54
CA ASN A 217 -6.81 -5.00 3.37
C ASN A 217 -6.64 -6.46 3.81
N ILE A 218 -5.58 -6.73 4.58
CA ILE A 218 -5.27 -8.06 5.16
C ILE A 218 -6.47 -8.58 5.95
N LEU A 219 -6.93 -7.81 6.94
CA LEU A 219 -8.04 -8.19 7.81
C LEU A 219 -9.35 -8.41 7.03
N THR A 220 -9.61 -7.59 6.02
CA THR A 220 -10.83 -7.68 5.21
C THR A 220 -10.84 -8.89 4.30
N VAL A 221 -9.72 -9.21 3.66
CA VAL A 221 -9.61 -10.44 2.84
C VAL A 221 -9.67 -11.66 3.74
N TRP A 222 -8.87 -11.68 4.81
CA TRP A 222 -8.77 -12.85 5.67
C TRP A 222 -10.10 -13.17 6.37
N SER A 223 -10.82 -12.16 6.87
CA SER A 223 -12.14 -12.37 7.50
C SER A 223 -13.23 -12.85 6.55
N LYS A 224 -13.15 -12.52 5.26
CA LYS A 224 -14.07 -13.05 4.23
C LYS A 224 -13.77 -14.50 3.89
N LEU A 225 -12.51 -14.92 3.94
CA LEU A 225 -12.08 -16.29 3.64
C LEU A 225 -12.22 -17.23 4.83
N SER A 226 -12.00 -16.73 6.04
CA SER A 226 -11.96 -17.50 7.28
C SER A 226 -12.58 -16.69 8.41
N PRO A 227 -13.90 -16.81 8.65
CA PRO A 227 -14.56 -16.17 9.77
C PRO A 227 -14.02 -16.70 11.10
N ARG A 228 -13.52 -15.80 11.94
CA ARG A 228 -12.89 -16.09 13.25
C ARG A 228 -13.34 -15.07 14.28
N GLU A 229 -13.23 -15.44 15.56
CA GLU A 229 -13.42 -14.51 16.68
C GLU A 229 -12.31 -13.44 16.70
N THR A 230 -11.06 -13.87 16.50
CA THR A 230 -9.88 -13.02 16.54
C THR A 230 -8.93 -13.35 15.38
N TYR A 231 -8.11 -12.36 15.00
CA TYR A 231 -7.12 -12.44 13.93
C TYR A 231 -5.77 -12.02 14.49
N THR A 232 -4.78 -12.90 14.42
CA THR A 232 -3.43 -12.61 14.90
C THR A 232 -2.53 -12.20 13.74
N ILE A 233 -1.88 -11.04 13.87
CA ILE A 233 -0.91 -10.53 12.88
C ILE A 233 0.42 -10.20 13.56
N CYS A 234 1.52 -10.71 13.00
CA CYS A 234 2.88 -10.28 13.33
C CYS A 234 3.29 -9.14 12.40
N PHE A 235 3.46 -7.94 12.95
CA PHE A 235 3.97 -6.76 12.28
C PHE A 235 5.49 -6.71 12.45
N LEU A 236 6.21 -7.11 11.40
CA LEU A 236 7.66 -7.10 11.38
C LEU A 236 8.16 -5.79 10.76
N ARG A 237 9.10 -5.15 11.45
CA ARG A 237 9.66 -3.84 11.13
C ARG A 237 11.18 -3.95 11.12
N SER A 238 11.84 -3.01 10.44
CA SER A 238 13.31 -3.00 10.38
C SER A 238 13.96 -2.45 11.66
N ASP A 239 13.15 -1.86 12.55
CA ASP A 239 13.56 -1.45 13.89
C ASP A 239 13.07 -2.42 15.00
N GLU A 240 13.40 -2.10 16.24
CA GLU A 240 13.02 -2.89 17.42
C GLU A 240 11.54 -2.73 17.82
N SER A 241 10.70 -2.11 16.97
CA SER A 241 9.28 -1.86 17.27
C SER A 241 8.32 -2.92 16.71
N SER A 242 8.86 -4.05 16.25
CA SER A 242 8.07 -5.20 15.79
C SER A 242 7.15 -5.73 16.90
N PHE A 243 5.92 -6.11 16.55
CA PHE A 243 4.93 -6.58 17.51
C PHE A 243 3.93 -7.56 16.89
N GLU A 244 3.40 -8.48 17.70
CA GLU A 244 2.28 -9.34 17.36
C GLU A 244 1.05 -8.76 18.05
N ALA A 245 -0.05 -8.61 17.31
CA ALA A 245 -1.33 -8.21 17.88
C ALA A 245 -2.43 -9.21 17.54
N GLU A 246 -3.27 -9.47 18.53
CA GLU A 246 -4.53 -10.19 18.36
C GLU A 246 -5.67 -9.18 18.25
N ILE A 247 -6.43 -9.29 17.15
CA ILE A 247 -7.35 -8.26 16.69
C ILE A 247 -8.77 -8.84 16.57
N ILE A 248 -9.74 -8.15 17.16
CA ILE A 248 -11.17 -8.37 16.91
C ILE A 248 -11.61 -7.46 15.76
N ILE A 249 -12.40 -8.01 14.83
CA ILE A 249 -13.07 -7.25 13.79
C ILE A 249 -14.55 -7.16 14.13
N ASN A 250 -15.02 -5.94 14.41
CA ASN A 250 -16.45 -5.68 14.52
C ASN A 250 -16.94 -5.25 13.13
N ASN A 251 -17.49 -6.20 12.37
CA ASN A 251 -18.02 -5.90 11.05
C ASN A 251 -19.23 -4.97 11.15
N GLY A 252 -19.27 -3.95 10.29
CA GLY A 252 -20.48 -3.16 10.11
C GLY A 252 -21.57 -3.97 9.42
N ASN A 253 -22.82 -3.55 9.58
CA ASN A 253 -23.98 -4.17 8.91
C ASN A 253 -24.04 -3.88 7.40
N ASN A 254 -23.12 -3.05 6.87
CA ASN A 254 -23.14 -2.59 5.48
C ASN A 254 -22.28 -3.52 4.60
N PRO A 255 -22.85 -4.15 3.55
CA PRO A 255 -22.09 -4.99 2.62
C PRO A 255 -21.13 -4.20 1.71
N SER A 256 -21.22 -2.85 1.71
CA SER A 256 -20.39 -2.02 0.86
C SER A 256 -18.93 -1.96 1.31
N LEU A 257 -18.02 -1.72 0.36
CA LEU A 257 -16.61 -1.54 0.62
C LEU A 257 -16.30 -0.05 0.81
N LYS A 258 -15.71 0.30 1.95
CA LYS A 258 -15.11 1.61 2.18
C LYS A 258 -13.65 1.57 1.78
N VAL A 259 -13.24 2.50 0.92
CA VAL A 259 -11.85 2.59 0.45
C VAL A 259 -11.29 3.99 0.70
N SER A 260 -10.05 4.05 1.15
CA SER A 260 -9.28 5.27 1.45
C SER A 260 -7.84 5.11 0.97
N GLY A 261 -6.97 6.10 1.20
CA GLY A 261 -5.53 5.97 0.89
C GLY A 261 -4.96 6.99 -0.09
N TRP A 262 -5.71 8.03 -0.46
CA TRP A 262 -5.14 9.21 -1.11
C TRP A 262 -4.12 9.90 -0.20
N GLU A 263 -2.93 10.17 -0.74
CA GLU A 263 -1.86 10.83 0.00
C GLU A 263 -2.24 12.30 0.29
N LYS A 264 -1.81 12.82 1.45
CA LYS A 264 -1.93 14.26 1.72
C LYS A 264 -0.80 15.01 1.01
N ASN A 265 -1.05 16.25 0.60
CA ASN A 265 0.00 17.14 0.09
C ASN A 265 0.88 17.68 1.23
N GLY A 266 1.90 18.48 0.90
CA GLY A 266 2.82 19.07 1.89
C GLY A 266 2.17 20.00 2.93
N LEU A 267 0.91 20.39 2.73
CA LEU A 267 0.10 21.17 3.69
C LEU A 267 -0.84 20.30 4.52
N GLY A 268 -0.72 18.96 4.43
CA GLY A 268 -1.58 18.02 5.15
C GLY A 268 -3.01 17.91 4.61
N LYS A 269 -3.29 18.44 3.41
CA LYS A 269 -4.62 18.41 2.79
C LYS A 269 -4.76 17.26 1.80
N LEU A 270 -5.96 16.70 1.68
CA LEU A 270 -6.31 15.73 0.63
C LEU A 270 -6.54 16.47 -0.69
N ALA A 271 -5.44 16.76 -1.39
CA ALA A 271 -5.44 17.43 -2.69
C ALA A 271 -4.23 16.99 -3.52
N PRO A 272 -4.32 17.07 -4.86
CA PRO A 272 -3.19 16.83 -5.75
C PRO A 272 -1.95 17.67 -5.42
N LYS A 273 -0.79 17.11 -5.72
CA LYS A 273 0.50 17.80 -5.74
C LYS A 273 0.73 18.40 -7.13
N SER A 274 1.60 19.41 -7.21
CA SER A 274 2.05 19.97 -8.48
C SER A 274 3.53 20.31 -8.44
N ILE A 275 4.21 20.18 -9.57
CA ILE A 275 5.59 20.59 -9.74
C ILE A 275 5.72 21.42 -11.03
N ASP A 276 6.53 22.47 -10.97
CA ASP A 276 6.89 23.31 -12.10
C ASP A 276 8.35 23.03 -12.44
N LEU A 277 8.58 22.44 -13.61
CA LEU A 277 9.91 22.07 -14.09
C LEU A 277 10.36 22.96 -15.24
N SER A 278 9.70 24.10 -15.47
CA SER A 278 10.09 25.03 -16.54
C SER A 278 11.56 25.40 -16.47
N SER A 279 12.10 25.75 -15.29
CA SER A 279 13.53 26.07 -15.15
C SER A 279 14.51 24.91 -15.42
N LEU A 280 14.03 23.65 -15.43
CA LEU A 280 14.85 22.44 -15.61
C LEU A 280 14.64 21.79 -16.98
N MET A 281 13.56 22.14 -17.67
CA MET A 281 13.11 21.53 -18.93
C MET A 281 12.99 22.52 -20.09
N ASP A 282 13.00 23.83 -19.82
CA ASP A 282 13.08 24.85 -20.86
C ASP A 282 14.50 24.85 -21.47
N PRO A 283 14.64 24.68 -22.80
CA PRO A 283 15.95 24.55 -23.47
C PRO A 283 16.92 25.71 -23.29
#